data_AF-A0A087TDX0-F1
#
_entry.id   AF-A0A087TDX0-F1
#
_cell.length_a   1.000
_cell.length_b   1.000
_cell.length_c   1.000
_cell.angle_alpha   90.00
_cell.angle_beta   90.00
_cell.angle_gamma   90.00
#
_symmetry.space_group_name_H-M   'P 1'
#
loop_
_entity.id
_entity.type
_entity.pdbx_description
1 polymer ?
#
loop_
_entity_poly.entity_id
_entity_poly.type
_entity_poly.pdbx_seq_one_letter_code
_entity_poly.pdbx_strand_id
1 'polypeptide(L)'
;MRELLWTLAKNYLEPHDWKKLARYWGFTEEHIKAIEHQYTGKSSYKEHGYRMLLIWLQGIPSSKHPLKELFEALTAINKRDVAEKIRRKAEEQPQQRRSCRANRFCAFCILM
;
A
#
# COMPACT_ATOMS: atom_id res chain seq x y z
N MET A 1 -5.57 0.94 -4.19
CA MET A 1 -4.12 1.06 -3.90
C MET A 1 -3.85 1.53 -2.48
N ARG A 2 -4.27 2.74 -2.08
CA ARG A 2 -3.99 3.28 -0.72
C ARG A 2 -4.46 2.37 0.42
N GLU A 3 -5.67 1.82 0.35
CA GLU A 3 -6.19 0.81 1.31
C GLU A 3 -5.32 -0.46 1.42
N LEU A 4 -4.78 -0.90 0.30
CA LEU A 4 -3.91 -2.07 0.26
C LEU A 4 -2.55 -1.77 0.88
N LEU A 5 -1.98 -0.57 0.64
CA LEU A 5 -0.76 -0.09 1.29
C LEU A 5 -0.96 0.12 2.80
N TRP A 6 -2.12 0.62 3.22
CA TRP A 6 -2.49 0.73 4.62
C TRP A 6 -2.52 -0.65 5.29
N THR A 7 -3.20 -1.60 4.65
CA THR A 7 -3.26 -2.98 5.11
C THR A 7 -1.86 -3.60 5.22
N LEU A 8 -1.01 -3.38 4.21
CA LEU A 8 0.39 -3.81 4.20
C LEU A 8 1.14 -3.28 5.43
N ALA A 9 1.14 -1.96 5.59
CA ALA A 9 1.88 -1.30 6.66
C ALA A 9 1.39 -1.68 8.06
N LYS A 10 0.07 -1.83 8.25
CA LYS A 10 -0.51 -2.05 9.58
C LYS A 10 -0.47 -3.49 10.05
N ASN A 11 -0.58 -4.45 9.12
CA ASN A 11 -0.80 -5.85 9.45
C ASN A 11 0.36 -6.78 9.09
N TYR A 12 1.24 -6.38 8.16
CA TYR A 12 2.24 -7.30 7.62
C TYR A 12 3.69 -6.79 7.72
N LEU A 13 3.93 -5.49 7.81
CA LEU A 13 5.28 -4.95 8.00
C LEU A 13 5.71 -5.04 9.47
N GLU A 14 6.97 -5.38 9.68
CA GLU A 14 7.66 -5.28 10.97
C GLU A 14 8.46 -3.96 11.08
N PRO A 15 8.92 -3.57 12.28
CA PRO A 15 9.63 -2.31 12.51
C PRO A 15 10.84 -2.05 11.60
N HIS A 16 11.48 -3.10 11.10
CA HIS A 16 12.66 -3.01 10.23
C HIS A 16 12.32 -3.11 8.74
N ASP A 17 11.16 -3.68 8.38
CA ASP A 17 10.84 -4.00 6.99
C ASP A 17 10.62 -2.75 6.15
N TRP A 18 9.96 -1.74 6.70
CA TRP A 18 9.70 -0.51 5.98
C TRP A 18 11.00 0.25 5.64
N LYS A 19 12.03 0.17 6.49
CA LYS A 19 13.35 0.74 6.19
C LYS A 19 14.07 -0.05 5.08
N LYS A 20 13.94 -1.39 5.08
CA LYS A 20 14.48 -2.22 3.99
C LYS A 20 13.83 -1.90 2.65
N LEU A 21 12.50 -1.72 2.64
CA LEU A 21 11.75 -1.29 1.44
C LEU A 21 12.19 0.11 0.98
N ALA A 22 12.32 1.06 1.91
CA ALA A 22 12.79 2.40 1.60
C ALA A 22 14.18 2.36 0.92
N ARG A 23 15.12 1.59 1.47
CA ARG A 23 16.45 1.40 0.89
C ARG A 23 16.41 0.72 -0.48
N TYR A 24 15.56 -0.30 -0.64
CA TYR A 24 15.36 -0.96 -1.94
C TYR A 24 14.89 0.02 -3.03
N TRP A 25 14.03 0.96 -2.68
CA TRP A 25 13.57 2.02 -3.58
C TRP A 25 14.47 3.26 -3.63
N GLY A 26 15.66 3.22 -3.01
CA GLY A 26 16.65 4.30 -3.09
C GLY A 26 16.36 5.52 -2.21
N PHE A 27 15.54 5.38 -1.15
CA PHE A 27 15.40 6.44 -0.16
C PHE A 27 16.71 6.60 0.60
N THR A 28 17.18 7.83 0.75
CA THR A 28 18.38 8.13 1.54
C THR A 28 18.09 7.99 3.04
N GLU A 29 19.14 7.87 3.85
CA GLU A 29 18.99 7.78 5.30
C GLU A 29 18.37 9.06 5.89
N GLU A 30 18.57 10.23 5.25
CA GLU A 30 17.92 11.48 5.61
C GLU A 30 16.40 11.42 5.39
N HIS A 31 15.96 10.85 4.26
CA HIS A 31 14.53 10.62 4.02
C HIS A 31 13.92 9.69 5.07
N ILE A 32 14.63 8.60 5.40
CA ILE A 32 14.18 7.65 6.42
C ILE A 32 14.06 8.36 7.78
N LYS A 33 15.09 9.11 8.20
CA LYS A 33 15.06 9.88 9.46
C LYS A 33 13.94 10.93 9.47
N ALA A 34 13.69 11.62 8.37
CA ALA A 34 12.60 12.59 8.26
C ALA A 34 11.22 11.91 8.37
N ILE A 35 11.08 10.68 7.90
CA ILE A 35 9.87 9.87 8.09
C ILE A 35 9.71 9.44 9.54
N GLU A 36 10.79 8.99 10.18
CA GLU A 36 10.79 8.58 11.59
C GLU A 36 10.42 9.74 12.52
N HIS A 37 10.99 10.93 12.27
CA HIS A 37 10.82 12.09 13.13
C HIS A 37 9.35 12.54 13.27
N GLN A 38 8.52 12.30 12.26
CA GLN A 38 7.13 12.76 12.27
C GLN A 38 6.22 11.98 13.23
N TYR A 39 6.52 10.71 13.52
CA TYR A 39 5.71 9.91 14.43
C TYR A 39 6.60 9.26 15.49
N THR A 40 6.28 9.48 16.77
CA THR A 40 7.05 8.94 17.89
C THR A 40 6.25 7.89 18.66
N GLY A 41 6.89 6.81 19.09
CA GLY A 41 6.28 5.77 19.95
C GLY A 41 6.51 4.34 19.46
N LYS A 42 6.27 3.34 20.32
CA LYS A 42 6.60 1.92 20.06
C LYS A 42 5.90 1.30 18.84
N SER A 43 4.73 1.81 18.45
CA SER A 43 3.95 1.33 17.31
C SER A 43 4.01 2.23 16.07
N SER A 44 4.78 3.33 16.12
CA SER A 44 4.86 4.35 15.07
C SER A 44 5.41 3.83 13.74
N TYR A 45 6.13 2.70 13.76
CA TYR A 45 6.68 2.07 12.55
C TYR A 45 5.60 1.71 11.52
N LYS A 46 4.37 1.47 11.94
CA LYS A 46 3.25 1.18 11.03
C LYS A 46 2.86 2.45 10.26
N GLU A 47 2.80 3.59 10.93
CA GLU A 47 2.59 4.91 10.35
C GLU A 47 3.76 5.31 9.46
N HIS A 48 5.00 5.09 9.90
CA HIS A 48 6.21 5.34 9.11
C HIS A 48 6.18 4.52 7.81
N GLY A 49 5.88 3.23 7.91
CA GLY A 49 5.77 2.34 6.75
C GLY A 49 4.67 2.76 5.80
N TYR A 50 3.50 3.15 6.31
CA TYR A 50 2.42 3.63 5.46
C TYR A 50 2.79 4.92 4.73
N ARG A 51 3.39 5.89 5.44
CA ARG A 51 3.82 7.17 4.86
C ARG A 51 4.90 6.95 3.80
N MET A 52 5.88 6.09 4.07
CA MET A 52 6.92 5.71 3.11
C MET A 52 6.31 5.09 1.84
N LEU A 53 5.34 4.18 1.99
CA LEU A 53 4.64 3.57 0.85
C LEU A 53 3.83 4.59 0.03
N LEU A 54 3.26 5.63 0.66
CA LEU A 54 2.57 6.69 -0.06
C LEU A 54 3.54 7.57 -0.87
N ILE A 55 4.69 7.93 -0.28
CA ILE A 55 5.73 8.70 -0.98
C ILE A 55 6.25 7.90 -2.18
N TRP A 56 6.56 6.62 -1.97
CA TRP A 56 6.96 5.72 -3.05
C TRP A 56 5.90 5.63 -4.16
N LEU A 57 4.62 5.47 -3.81
CA LEU A 57 3.53 5.39 -4.77
C LEU A 57 3.40 6.67 -5.61
N GLN A 58 3.69 7.84 -5.05
CA GLN A 58 3.67 9.11 -5.78
C GLN A 58 4.86 9.24 -6.75
N GLY A 59 6.00 8.63 -6.44
CA GLY A 59 7.20 8.67 -7.26
C GLY A 59 7.27 7.58 -8.34
N ILE A 60 6.27 6.70 -8.45
CA ILE A 60 6.31 5.62 -9.43
C ILE A 60 6.09 6.17 -10.85
N PRO A 61 6.93 5.81 -11.85
CA PRO A 61 6.70 6.18 -13.24
C PRO A 61 5.39 5.60 -13.75
N SER A 62 4.66 6.35 -14.59
CA SER A 62 3.38 5.90 -15.16
C SER A 62 3.50 4.64 -16.04
N SER A 63 4.70 4.31 -16.51
CA SER A 63 4.99 3.08 -17.27
C SER A 63 5.06 1.81 -16.41
N LYS A 64 5.16 1.94 -15.08
CA LYS A 64 5.31 0.82 -14.15
C LYS A 64 4.00 0.52 -13.44
N HIS A 65 3.69 -0.78 -13.31
CA HIS A 65 2.51 -1.22 -12.58
C HIS A 65 2.80 -1.30 -11.06
N PRO A 66 2.14 -0.51 -10.20
CA PRO A 66 2.49 -0.42 -8.78
C PRO A 66 2.44 -1.74 -8.03
N LEU A 67 1.49 -2.62 -8.34
CA LEU A 67 1.40 -3.92 -7.65
C LEU A 67 2.55 -4.85 -8.04
N LYS A 68 3.07 -4.75 -9.28
CA LYS A 68 4.19 -5.58 -9.74
C LYS A 68 5.46 -5.16 -9.01
N GLU A 69 5.76 -3.87 -9.01
CA GLU A 69 6.93 -3.31 -8.31
C GLU A 69 6.86 -3.57 -6.81
N LEU A 70 5.67 -3.48 -6.21
CA LEU A 70 5.46 -3.80 -4.79
C LEU A 70 5.77 -5.28 -4.49
N PHE A 71 5.32 -6.18 -5.35
CA PHE A 71 5.56 -7.62 -5.20
C PHE A 71 7.05 -7.96 -5.33
N GLU A 72 7.75 -7.34 -6.29
CA GLU A 72 9.19 -7.49 -6.48
C GLU A 72 9.96 -6.98 -5.26
N ALA A 73 9.63 -5.79 -4.75
CA ALA A 73 10.26 -5.21 -3.57
C ALA A 73 10.05 -6.08 -2.31
N LEU A 74 8.83 -6.57 -2.08
CA LEU A 74 8.53 -7.48 -0.96
C LEU A 74 9.30 -8.79 -1.09
N THR A 75 9.44 -9.32 -2.30
CA THR A 75 10.24 -10.52 -2.55
C THR A 75 11.73 -10.27 -2.29
N ALA A 76 12.25 -9.11 -2.70
CA ALA A 76 13.65 -8.72 -2.49
C ALA A 76 14.02 -8.57 -1.01
N ILE A 77 13.08 -8.20 -0.14
CA ILE A 77 13.31 -8.13 1.31
C ILE A 77 12.98 -9.45 2.05
N ASN A 78 12.86 -10.57 1.32
CA ASN A 78 12.50 -11.90 1.85
C ASN A 78 11.11 -11.97 2.50
N LYS A 79 10.15 -11.17 2.03
CA LYS A 79 8.74 -11.17 2.49
C LYS A 79 7.81 -11.73 1.41
N ARG A 80 8.20 -12.82 0.76
CA ARG A 80 7.44 -13.44 -0.35
C ARG A 80 6.02 -13.87 0.08
N ASP A 81 5.85 -14.43 1.27
CA ASP A 81 4.52 -14.81 1.78
C ASP A 81 3.59 -13.61 1.95
N VAL A 82 4.13 -12.46 2.34
CA VAL A 82 3.37 -11.20 2.42
C VAL A 82 3.03 -10.70 1.03
N ALA A 83 3.97 -10.77 0.08
CA ALA A 83 3.76 -10.39 -1.31
C ALA A 83 2.59 -11.17 -1.94
N GLU A 84 2.54 -12.48 -1.72
CA GLU A 84 1.45 -13.36 -2.17
C GLU A 84 0.10 -12.99 -1.52
N LYS A 85 0.07 -12.76 -0.20
CA LYS A 85 -1.15 -12.33 0.51
C LYS A 85 -1.69 -11.00 -0.01
N ILE A 86 -0.79 -10.05 -0.28
CA ILE A 86 -1.13 -8.75 -0.83
C ILE A 86 -1.63 -8.86 -2.28
N ARG A 87 -1.00 -9.71 -3.11
CA ARG A 87 -1.46 -9.96 -4.48
C ARG A 87 -2.89 -10.49 -4.49
N ARG A 88 -3.16 -11.52 -3.69
CA ARG A 88 -4.51 -12.07 -3.53
C ARG A 88 -5.53 -11.02 -3.08
N LYS A 89 -5.20 -10.21 -2.07
CA LYS A 89 -6.06 -9.08 -1.65
C LYS A 89 -6.28 -8.07 -2.76
N ALA A 90 -5.29 -7.83 -3.62
CA ALA A 90 -5.44 -6.93 -4.75
C ALA A 90 -6.40 -7.48 -5.82
N GLU A 91 -6.43 -8.80 -6.01
CA GLU A 91 -7.32 -9.52 -6.94
C GLU A 91 -8.75 -9.67 -6.41
N GLU A 92 -8.94 -9.73 -5.09
CA GLU A 92 -10.26 -9.76 -4.44
C GLU A 92 -10.95 -8.38 -4.45
N GLN A 93 -10.19 -7.28 -4.34
CA GLN A 93 -10.73 -5.91 -4.37
C GLN A 93 -11.49 -5.48 -5.65
N PRO A 94 -11.14 -5.92 -6.89
CA PRO A 94 -11.93 -5.60 -8.08
C PRO A 94 -13.29 -6.29 -8.11
N GLN A 95 -13.53 -7.36 -7.34
CA GLN A 95 -14.84 -8.01 -7.26
C GLN A 95 -15.83 -7.25 -6.37
N GLN A 96 -15.36 -6.63 -5.27
CA GLN A 96 -16.23 -5.87 -4.38
C GLN A 96 -16.80 -4.59 -5.03
N ARG A 97 -16.07 -3.97 -5.97
CA ARG A 97 -16.57 -2.82 -6.76
C ARG A 97 -17.51 -3.20 -7.90
N ARG A 98 -17.63 -4.47 -8.24
CA ARG A 98 -18.56 -4.97 -9.27
C ARG A 98 -19.89 -5.47 -8.69
N SER A 99 -20.03 -5.56 -7.36
CA SER A 99 -21.31 -5.90 -6.72
C SER A 99 -22.18 -4.67 -6.43
N CYS A 100 -22.37 -3.83 -7.45
CA CYS A 100 -23.49 -2.90 -7.53
C CYS A 100 -24.07 -3.01 -8.94
N ARG A 101 -24.89 -4.04 -9.17
CA ARG A 101 -25.96 -4.07 -10.17
C ARG A 101 -26.65 -5.44 -10.16
N ALA A 102 -27.71 -5.54 -9.37
CA ALA A 102 -29.01 -6.09 -9.78
C ALA A 102 -30.00 -5.98 -8.61
N ASN A 103 -31.09 -5.24 -8.83
CA ASN A 103 -32.28 -5.09 -7.98
C ASN A 103 -32.08 -4.33 -6.65
N ARG A 104 -32.82 -3.26 -6.32
CA ARG A 104 -34.19 -2.86 -6.68
C ARG A 104 -34.41 -1.40 -6.24
N PHE A 105 -35.14 -0.61 -7.05
CA PHE A 105 -35.81 0.67 -6.74
C PHE A 105 -34.98 1.86 -6.18
N CYS A 106 -34.61 2.79 -7.04
CA CYS A 106 -34.65 4.23 -6.71
C CYS A 106 -35.59 4.91 -7.72
N ALA A 107 -36.86 4.98 -7.36
CA ALA A 107 -37.81 5.89 -7.99
C ALA A 107 -37.51 7.29 -7.45
N PHE A 108 -36.84 8.12 -8.25
CA PHE A 108 -36.99 9.58 -8.36
C PHE A 108 -35.73 10.16 -9.03
N CYS A 109 -35.88 10.53 -10.31
CA CYS A 109 -35.26 11.69 -10.95
C CYS A 109 -35.82 11.75 -12.38
N ILE A 110 -37.05 12.24 -12.47
CA ILE A 110 -37.64 12.82 -13.69
C ILE A 110 -37.37 14.34 -13.62
N LEU A 111 -37.23 14.99 -14.78
CA LEU A 111 -37.04 16.43 -15.07
C LEU A 111 -35.59 16.93 -14.88
N MET A 112 -34.95 17.61 -15.84
CA MET A 112 -35.31 18.22 -17.12
C MET A 112 -34.24 17.89 -18.18
#